data_AF-A0A7K7SJS2-F1
#
_entry.id   AF-A0A7K7SJS2-F1
#
_cell.length_a   1.000
_cell.length_b   1.000
_cell.length_c   1.000
_cell.angle_alpha   90.00
_cell.angle_beta   90.00
_cell.angle_gamma   90.00
#
_symmetry.space_group_name_H-M   'P 1'
#
loop_
_entity.id
_entity.type
_entity.pdbx_description
1 polymer ?
#
loop_
_entity_poly.entity_id
_entity_poly.type
_entity_poly.pdbx_seq_one_letter_code
_entity_poly.pdbx_strand_id
1 'polypeptide(L)'
;VGEQALLKCSFKSSSPISENLLVYWTYRPLAGGQMETIFHYQSVPYPTTVGKFKDRISWVGNVANGDASIAIQSPEMSDNGTFFCSVKNPPDV
;
A
#
# COMPACT_ATOMS: atom_id res chain seq x y z
N VAL A 1 -7.86 3.10 19.17
CA VAL A 1 -7.40 4.20 18.30
C VAL A 1 -5.95 4.44 18.65
N GLY A 2 -5.05 4.24 17.69
CA GLY A 2 -3.60 4.40 17.88
C GLY A 2 -3.08 5.62 17.15
N GLU A 3 -1.82 5.96 17.34
CA GLU A 3 -1.16 7.04 16.58
C GLU A 3 -0.94 6.62 15.12
N GLN A 4 -0.58 5.35 14.91
CA GLN A 4 -0.27 4.78 13.60
C GLN A 4 -0.55 3.27 13.55
N ALA A 5 -1.07 2.78 12.44
CA ALA A 5 -1.16 1.35 12.13
C ALA A 5 -0.26 1.00 10.95
N LEU A 6 0.64 0.03 11.14
CA LEU A 6 1.57 -0.44 10.11
C LEU A 6 0.95 -1.58 9.29
N LEU A 7 0.86 -1.38 7.97
CA LEU A 7 0.48 -2.41 7.01
C LEU A 7 1.73 -2.97 6.35
N LYS A 8 2.18 -4.12 6.83
CA LYS A 8 3.40 -4.76 6.34
C LYS A 8 3.15 -5.43 4.99
N CYS A 9 4.06 -5.20 4.04
CA CYS A 9 4.12 -5.95 2.80
C CYS A 9 5.58 -6.20 2.43
N SER A 10 5.96 -7.46 2.36
CA SER A 10 7.29 -7.86 1.90
C SER A 10 7.14 -8.69 0.63
N PHE A 11 8.01 -8.45 -0.34
CA PHE A 11 8.01 -9.15 -1.61
C PHE A 11 9.40 -9.67 -1.95
N LYS A 12 9.44 -10.68 -2.81
CA LYS A 12 10.67 -11.21 -3.39
C LYS A 12 10.58 -11.10 -4.89
N SER A 13 11.72 -10.83 -5.51
CA SER A 13 11.87 -10.57 -6.93
C SER A 13 13.05 -11.41 -7.41
N SER A 14 12.88 -12.12 -8.52
CA SER A 14 13.98 -12.83 -9.20
C SER A 14 14.83 -11.89 -10.03
N SER A 15 14.23 -10.79 -10.50
CA SER A 15 14.92 -9.74 -11.23
C SER A 15 15.38 -8.62 -10.30
N PRO A 16 16.40 -7.85 -10.68
CA PRO A 16 16.74 -6.61 -9.99
C PRO A 16 15.53 -5.67 -9.90
N ILE A 17 15.43 -4.93 -8.81
CA ILE A 17 14.41 -3.89 -8.64
C ILE A 17 14.69 -2.78 -9.64
N SER A 18 13.72 -2.45 -10.50
CA SER A 18 13.84 -1.42 -11.53
C SER A 18 12.91 -0.23 -11.28
N GLU A 19 13.09 0.86 -12.03
CA GLU A 19 12.20 2.03 -12.00
C GLU A 19 10.77 1.72 -12.48
N ASN A 20 10.60 0.60 -13.19
CA ASN A 20 9.32 0.09 -13.65
C ASN A 20 8.57 -0.71 -12.57
N LEU A 21 9.13 -0.83 -11.36
CA LEU A 21 8.46 -1.47 -10.24
C LEU A 21 7.22 -0.67 -9.84
N LEU A 22 6.09 -1.37 -9.78
CA LEU A 22 4.81 -0.83 -9.34
C LEU A 22 4.39 -1.51 -8.04
N VAL A 23 3.96 -0.72 -7.07
CA VAL A 23 3.25 -1.20 -5.88
C VAL A 23 1.86 -0.61 -5.88
N TYR A 24 0.85 -1.42 -5.63
CA TYR A 24 -0.52 -0.97 -5.39
C TYR A 24 -0.99 -1.48 -4.03
N TRP A 25 -1.59 -0.58 -3.27
CA TRP A 25 -2.36 -0.92 -2.10
C TRP A 25 -3.84 -0.66 -2.38
N THR A 26 -4.65 -1.71 -2.23
CA THR A 26 -6.10 -1.62 -2.34
C THR A 26 -6.76 -2.01 -1.02
N TYR A 27 -7.93 -1.45 -0.79
CA TYR A 27 -8.72 -1.67 0.41
C TYR A 27 -10.11 -2.18 0.03
N ARG A 28 -10.59 -3.16 0.79
CA ARG A 28 -11.96 -3.66 0.72
C ARG A 28 -12.64 -3.50 2.08
N PRO A 29 -13.77 -2.78 2.19
CA PRO A 29 -14.51 -2.66 3.44
C PRO A 29 -14.97 -4.01 3.99
N LEU A 30 -15.02 -4.14 5.33
CA LEU A 30 -15.49 -5.37 5.99
C LEU A 30 -16.94 -5.73 5.64
N ALA A 31 -17.80 -4.72 5.45
CA ALA A 31 -19.19 -4.91 5.02
C ALA A 31 -19.34 -5.40 3.57
N GLY A 32 -18.23 -5.55 2.83
CA GLY A 32 -18.23 -5.76 1.39
C GLY A 32 -18.32 -4.44 0.61
N GLY A 33 -18.35 -4.54 -0.72
CA GLY A 33 -18.34 -3.39 -1.64
C GLY A 33 -17.19 -3.43 -2.64
N GLN A 34 -17.00 -2.30 -3.34
CA GLN A 34 -15.93 -2.13 -4.32
C GLN A 34 -14.57 -2.00 -3.63
N MET A 35 -13.52 -2.47 -4.31
CA MET A 35 -12.15 -2.24 -3.89
C MET A 35 -11.73 -0.82 -4.27
N GLU A 36 -11.07 -0.13 -3.35
CA GLU A 36 -10.55 1.22 -3.55
C GLU A 36 -9.03 1.18 -3.57
N THR A 37 -8.40 1.88 -4.52
CA THR A 37 -6.94 2.08 -4.47
C THR A 37 -6.64 3.19 -3.50
N ILE A 38 -5.85 2.90 -2.47
CA ILE A 38 -5.54 3.85 -1.40
C ILE A 38 -4.11 4.38 -1.48
N PHE A 39 -3.24 3.71 -2.24
CA PHE A 39 -1.86 4.12 -2.47
C PHE A 39 -1.29 3.39 -3.68
N HIS A 40 -0.40 4.06 -4.43
CA HIS A 40 0.49 3.38 -5.36
C HIS A 40 1.91 3.96 -5.30
N TYR A 41 2.88 3.18 -5.75
CA TYR A 41 4.27 3.61 -5.89
C TYR A 41 4.74 3.33 -7.31
N GLN A 42 5.39 4.32 -7.93
CA GLN A 42 6.10 4.17 -9.19
C GLN A 42 7.29 5.13 -9.17
N SER A 43 8.48 4.62 -8.81
CA SER A 43 9.68 5.40 -8.48
C SER A 43 9.55 6.39 -7.31
N VAL A 44 8.35 6.92 -7.06
CA VAL A 44 7.97 7.77 -5.94
C VAL A 44 6.61 7.33 -5.38
N PRO A 45 6.31 7.64 -4.11
CA PRO A 45 5.03 7.31 -3.48
C PRO A 45 3.90 8.26 -3.90
N TYR A 46 2.73 7.69 -4.16
CA TYR A 46 1.50 8.40 -4.48
C TYR A 46 0.37 7.95 -3.54
N PRO A 47 0.23 8.58 -2.35
CA PRO A 47 -0.92 8.35 -1.48
C PRO A 47 -2.21 8.85 -2.11
N THR A 48 -3.34 8.25 -1.74
CA THR A 48 -4.64 8.73 -2.21
C THR A 48 -4.91 10.16 -1.75
N THR A 49 -5.45 10.96 -2.65
CA THR A 49 -5.89 12.35 -2.40
C THR A 49 -7.41 12.45 -2.23
N VAL A 50 -8.11 11.32 -2.27
CA VAL A 50 -9.56 11.21 -2.17
C VAL A 50 -9.98 10.03 -1.30
N GLY A 51 -11.24 10.04 -0.87
CA GLY A 51 -11.84 8.94 -0.12
C GLY A 51 -11.39 8.90 1.34
N LYS A 52 -11.70 7.78 2.00
CA LYS A 52 -11.61 7.60 3.45
C LYS A 52 -10.20 7.69 4.03
N PHE A 53 -9.19 7.34 3.23
CA PHE A 53 -7.79 7.30 3.67
C PHE A 53 -6.99 8.52 3.20
N LYS A 54 -7.66 9.53 2.63
CA LYS A 54 -7.05 10.79 2.21
C LYS A 54 -6.23 11.38 3.36
N ASP A 55 -5.01 11.81 3.05
CA ASP A 55 -4.06 12.45 3.98
C ASP A 55 -3.64 11.59 5.19
N ARG A 56 -4.07 10.32 5.25
CA ARG A 56 -3.73 9.39 6.34
C ARG A 56 -2.77 8.28 5.94
N ILE A 57 -2.48 8.11 4.65
CA ILE A 57 -1.52 7.10 4.18
C ILE A 57 -0.10 7.68 4.12
N SER A 58 0.85 6.97 4.71
CA SER A 58 2.28 7.28 4.61
C SER A 58 3.06 6.09 4.08
N TRP A 59 4.01 6.35 3.19
CA TRP A 59 4.96 5.35 2.73
C TRP A 59 6.04 5.13 3.81
N VAL A 60 6.24 3.87 4.18
CA VAL A 60 7.27 3.47 5.18
C VAL A 60 8.15 2.33 4.68
N GLY A 61 7.89 1.83 3.48
CA GLY A 61 8.64 0.74 2.85
C GLY A 61 9.97 1.18 2.24
N ASN A 62 10.74 0.19 1.82
CA ASN A 62 11.96 0.35 1.04
C ASN A 62 11.99 -0.74 -0.03
N VAL A 63 11.62 -0.39 -1.26
CA VAL A 63 11.51 -1.35 -2.37
C VAL A 63 12.84 -2.00 -2.72
N ALA A 64 13.98 -1.33 -2.47
CA ALA A 64 15.30 -1.91 -2.69
C ALA A 64 15.57 -3.12 -1.77
N ASN A 65 14.91 -3.15 -0.61
CA ASN A 65 14.99 -4.25 0.36
C ASN A 65 13.79 -5.22 0.27
N GLY A 66 12.96 -5.11 -0.78
CA GLY A 66 11.76 -5.93 -0.90
C GLY A 66 10.65 -5.55 0.08
N ASP A 67 10.61 -4.31 0.56
CA ASP A 67 9.61 -3.82 1.50
C ASP A 67 8.69 -2.78 0.82
N ALA A 68 7.40 -3.10 0.78
CA ALA A 68 6.34 -2.31 0.18
C ALA A 68 5.31 -1.80 1.22
N SER A 69 5.73 -1.69 2.48
CA SER A 69 4.84 -1.35 3.60
C SER A 69 4.35 0.11 3.57
N ILE A 70 3.11 0.30 4.00
CA ILE A 70 2.51 1.61 4.25
C ILE A 70 2.04 1.70 5.70
N ALA A 71 1.75 2.91 6.14
CA ALA A 71 1.13 3.14 7.43
C ALA A 71 -0.12 4.02 7.30
N ILE A 72 -1.11 3.73 8.13
CA ILE A 72 -2.32 4.54 8.31
C ILE A 72 -2.14 5.37 9.57
N GLN A 73 -2.20 6.69 9.43
CA GLN A 73 -2.22 7.64 10.54
C GLN A 73 -3.63 7.73 11.15
N SER A 74 -3.71 7.86 12.47
CA SER A 74 -4.99 7.98 13.19
C SER A 74 -6.03 6.93 12.77
N PRO A 75 -5.72 5.62 12.88
CA PRO A 75 -6.64 4.54 12.53
C PRO A 75 -7.90 4.55 13.39
N GLU A 76 -9.05 4.43 12.75
CA GLU A 76 -10.37 4.40 13.37
C GLU A 76 -11.00 3.01 13.26
N MET A 77 -11.96 2.70 14.13
CA MET A 77 -12.73 1.44 14.03
C MET A 77 -13.49 1.32 12.70
N SER A 78 -13.83 2.45 12.10
CA SER A 78 -14.49 2.49 10.81
C SER A 78 -13.59 1.89 9.72
N ASP A 79 -12.26 2.02 9.82
CA ASP A 79 -11.25 1.57 8.84
C ASP A 79 -11.15 0.04 8.70
N ASN A 80 -11.91 -0.71 9.49
CA ASN A 80 -11.93 -2.16 9.44
C ASN A 80 -12.28 -2.68 8.04
N GLY A 81 -11.36 -3.48 7.50
CA GLY A 81 -11.48 -4.12 6.20
C GLY A 81 -10.22 -4.92 5.87
N THR A 82 -10.12 -5.35 4.62
CA THR A 82 -8.97 -6.08 4.12
C THR A 82 -8.13 -5.17 3.22
N PHE A 83 -6.84 -5.09 3.50
CA PHE A 83 -5.87 -4.36 2.70
C PHE A 83 -5.05 -5.35 1.88
N PHE A 84 -4.89 -5.09 0.58
CA PHE A 84 -4.15 -5.93 -0.35
C PHE A 84 -2.95 -5.15 -0.87
N CYS A 85 -1.79 -5.80 -0.88
CA CYS A 85 -0.56 -5.28 -1.46
C CYS A 85 -0.25 -6.09 -2.72
N SER A 86 -0.14 -5.41 -3.86
CA SER A 86 0.23 -6.00 -5.15
C SER A 86 1.52 -5.36 -5.63
N VAL A 87 2.56 -6.16 -5.86
CA VAL A 87 3.85 -5.70 -6.37
C VAL A 87 4.10 -6.29 -7.76
N LYS A 88 4.49 -5.44 -8.71
CA LYS A 88 4.80 -5.84 -10.09
C LYS A 88 6.20 -5.32 -10.43
N ASN A 89 7.16 -6.23 -10.61
CA ASN A 89 8.52 -5.89 -11.07
C ASN A 89 8.84 -6.64 -12.38
N PRO A 90 8.49 -6.10 -13.56
CA PRO A 90 8.85 -6.73 -14.82
C PRO A 90 10.37 -6.93 -14.92
N PRO A 91 10.87 -8.07 -15.45
CA PRO A 91 10.16 -9.13 -16.16
C PRO A 91 9.66 -10.30 -15.28
N ASP A 92 9.61 -10.18 -13.95
CA ASP A 92 9.15 -11.28 -13.07
C ASP A 92 7.68 -11.70 -13.30
N VAL A 93 6.96 -10.88 -14.08
CA VAL A 93 5.52 -10.90 -14.34
C VAL A 93 5.23 -10.56 -15.79
#